data_AF-A0A6L5XAJ5-F1
#
_entry.id   AF-A0A6L5XAJ5-F1
#
_cell.length_a   1.000
_cell.length_b   1.000
_cell.length_c   1.000
_cell.angle_alpha   90.00
_cell.angle_beta   90.00
_cell.angle_gamma   90.00
#
_symmetry.space_group_name_H-M   'P 1'
#
loop_
_entity.id
_entity.type
_entity.pdbx_description
1 polymer ?
#
loop_
_entity_poly.entity_id
_entity_poly.type
_entity_poly.pdbx_seq_one_letter_code
_entity_poly.pdbx_strand_id
1 'polypeptide(L)'
;MTRRRVTQLVVGLAALVVAAVVYFTFDPSHSAWFPKCPFLVLTGYKCPGCGSQRAVHALLTGNLATAWHYNALLVVALPFIALLLAGLAMRRRYPRFDAALNSLWVIWTVLVVIIAWWLARNIMGW
;
A
#
# COMPACT_ATOMS: atom_id res chain seq x y z
N MET A 1 -18.83 19.09 11.76
CA MET A 1 -18.09 18.80 10.50
C MET A 1 -18.71 19.63 9.39
N THR A 2 -17.93 20.29 8.54
CA THR A 2 -18.48 21.00 7.37
C THR A 2 -19.06 20.00 6.36
N ARG A 3 -20.19 20.33 5.73
CA ARG A 3 -20.88 19.48 4.71
C ARG A 3 -19.90 18.91 3.68
N ARG A 4 -18.92 19.72 3.26
CA ARG A 4 -17.83 19.35 2.34
C ARG A 4 -16.95 18.19 2.83
N ARG A 5 -16.63 18.12 4.13
CA ARG A 5 -15.83 17.02 4.71
C ARG A 5 -16.59 15.70 4.71
N VAL A 6 -17.89 15.75 5.02
CA VAL A 6 -18.74 14.55 5.02
C VAL A 6 -18.83 13.98 3.61
N THR A 7 -19.06 14.83 2.60
CA THR A 7 -19.07 14.41 1.19
C THR A 7 -17.74 13.76 0.77
N GLN A 8 -16.60 14.36 1.14
CA GLN A 8 -15.28 13.80 0.83
C GLN A 8 -15.06 12.42 1.45
N LEU A 9 -15.47 12.22 2.70
CA LEU A 9 -15.36 10.93 3.38
C LEU A 9 -16.25 9.87 2.73
N VAL A 10 -17.49 10.22 2.38
CA VAL A 10 -18.42 9.31 1.71
C VAL A 10 -17.89 8.89 0.34
N VAL A 11 -17.41 9.84 -0.46
CA VAL A 11 -16.83 9.55 -1.79
C VAL A 11 -15.58 8.68 -1.65
N GLY A 12 -14.70 9.00 -0.70
CA GLY A 12 -13.49 8.22 -0.45
C GLY A 12 -13.79 6.78 -0.02
N LEU A 13 -14.77 6.59 0.88
CA LEU A 13 -15.21 5.27 1.31
C LEU A 13 -15.85 4.49 0.16
N ALA A 14 -16.72 5.12 -0.62
CA ALA A 14 -17.34 4.48 -1.78
C ALA A 14 -16.28 4.01 -2.80
N ALA A 15 -15.28 4.85 -3.09
CA ALA A 15 -14.17 4.48 -3.97
C ALA A 15 -13.35 3.30 -3.42
N LEU A 16 -13.09 3.28 -2.12
CA LEU A 16 -12.37 2.18 -1.46
C LEU A 16 -13.17 0.86 -1.55
N VAL A 17 -14.48 0.91 -1.30
CA VAL A 17 -15.37 -0.26 -1.40
C VAL A 17 -15.40 -0.78 -2.83
N VAL A 18 -15.57 0.09 -3.83
CA VAL A 18 -15.53 -0.31 -5.24
C VAL A 18 -14.20 -0.96 -5.59
N ALA A 19 -13.08 -0.35 -5.19
CA ALA A 19 -11.76 -0.93 -5.42
C ALA A 19 -11.60 -2.30 -4.75
N ALA A 20 -12.03 -2.43 -3.49
CA ALA A 20 -11.99 -3.70 -2.77
C ALA A 20 -12.83 -4.77 -3.47
N VAL A 21 -14.04 -4.45 -3.95
CA VAL A 21 -14.87 -5.39 -4.70
C VAL A 21 -14.16 -5.81 -5.99
N VAL A 22 -13.66 -4.86 -6.79
CA VAL A 22 -12.93 -5.15 -8.04
C VAL A 22 -11.74 -6.08 -7.79
N TYR A 23 -10.90 -5.77 -6.81
CA TYR A 23 -9.73 -6.59 -6.49
C TYR A 23 -10.08 -7.89 -5.77
N PHE A 24 -11.24 -8.01 -5.14
CA PHE A 24 -11.70 -9.27 -4.57
C PHE A 24 -12.24 -10.21 -5.66
N THR A 25 -13.01 -9.67 -6.62
CA THR A 25 -13.67 -10.47 -7.66
C THR A 25 -12.78 -10.81 -8.83
N PHE A 26 -11.81 -9.96 -9.17
CA PHE A 26 -10.96 -10.16 -10.36
C PHE A 26 -9.50 -10.28 -9.99
N ASP A 27 -8.90 -11.43 -10.30
CA ASP A 27 -7.47 -11.68 -10.10
C ASP A 27 -6.64 -10.92 -11.14
N PRO A 28 -5.79 -9.95 -10.73
CA PRO A 28 -4.89 -9.23 -11.64
C PRO A 28 -3.85 -10.11 -12.32
N SER A 29 -3.65 -11.35 -11.88
CA SER A 29 -2.74 -12.34 -12.47
C SER A 29 -3.30 -12.96 -13.75
N HIS A 30 -4.63 -13.09 -13.84
CA HIS A 30 -5.32 -13.75 -14.94
C HIS A 30 -6.15 -12.78 -15.80
N SER A 31 -6.22 -11.51 -15.40
CA SER A 31 -7.08 -10.52 -16.03
C SER A 31 -6.28 -9.57 -16.93
N ALA A 32 -6.56 -9.60 -18.25
CA ALA A 32 -5.84 -8.80 -19.25
C ALA A 32 -6.05 -7.27 -19.13
N TRP A 33 -7.10 -6.84 -18.42
CA TRP A 33 -7.49 -5.43 -18.28
C TRP A 33 -6.82 -4.71 -17.10
N PHE A 34 -6.11 -5.43 -16.23
CA PHE A 34 -5.30 -4.78 -15.21
C PHE A 34 -3.99 -4.26 -15.83
N PRO A 35 -3.63 -2.99 -15.61
CA PRO A 35 -2.45 -2.40 -16.21
C PRO A 35 -1.18 -3.09 -15.70
N LYS A 36 -0.31 -3.47 -16.63
CA LYS A 36 1.05 -3.93 -16.32
C LYS A 36 1.87 -2.76 -15.78
N CYS A 37 2.87 -3.05 -14.94
CA CYS A 37 3.76 -2.03 -14.42
C CYS A 37 4.63 -1.46 -15.55
N PRO A 38 4.51 -0.17 -15.91
CA PRO A 38 5.30 0.40 -16.99
C PRO A 38 6.80 0.38 -16.68
N PHE A 39 7.19 0.58 -15.43
CA PHE A 39 8.60 0.52 -15.01
C PHE A 39 9.21 -0.87 -15.28
N LEU A 40 8.50 -1.94 -14.94
CA LEU A 40 8.94 -3.31 -15.19
C LEU A 40 9.01 -3.60 -16.70
N VAL A 41 8.00 -3.17 -17.46
CA VAL A 41 7.97 -3.36 -18.92
C VAL A 41 9.11 -2.63 -19.62
N LEU A 42 9.44 -1.42 -19.17
CA LEU A 42 10.46 -0.58 -19.79
C LEU A 42 11.89 -0.95 -19.36
N THR A 43 12.09 -1.35 -18.12
CA THR A 43 13.44 -1.53 -17.55
C THR A 43 13.82 -2.98 -17.29
N GLY A 44 12.85 -3.89 -17.24
CA GLY A 44 13.04 -5.27 -16.78
C GLY A 44 13.18 -5.41 -15.25
N TYR A 45 13.31 -4.32 -14.51
CA TYR A 45 13.47 -4.34 -13.05
C TYR A 45 12.15 -4.18 -12.30
N LYS A 46 12.01 -4.87 -11.17
CA LYS A 46 10.86 -4.74 -10.27
C LYS A 46 11.02 -3.50 -9.40
N CYS A 47 10.16 -2.49 -9.55
CA CYS A 47 10.11 -1.36 -8.61
C CYS A 47 9.59 -1.80 -7.22
N PRO A 48 9.73 -0.99 -6.15
CA PRO A 48 9.27 -1.37 -4.81
C PRO A 48 7.79 -1.79 -4.75
N GLY A 49 6.95 -1.16 -5.59
CA GLY A 49 5.51 -1.44 -5.68
C GLY A 49 5.12 -2.55 -6.67
N CYS A 50 6.07 -3.19 -7.36
CA CYS A 50 5.75 -4.29 -8.28
C CYS A 50 5.07 -5.43 -7.52
N GLY A 51 3.95 -5.92 -8.06
CA GLY A 51 3.16 -7.00 -7.47
C GLY A 51 2.06 -6.55 -6.50
N SER A 52 1.97 -5.26 -6.15
CA SER A 52 0.98 -4.79 -5.17
C SER A 52 -0.47 -5.10 -5.54
N GLN A 53 -0.85 -5.04 -6.81
CA GLN A 53 -2.21 -5.39 -7.26
C GLN A 53 -2.57 -6.84 -6.91
N ARG A 54 -1.68 -7.77 -7.22
CA ARG A 54 -1.85 -9.20 -6.90
C ARG A 54 -1.77 -9.47 -5.41
N ALA A 55 -0.90 -8.74 -4.70
CA ALA A 55 -0.82 -8.81 -3.24
C ALA A 55 -2.13 -8.35 -2.59
N VAL A 56 -2.74 -7.27 -3.07
CA VAL A 56 -4.06 -6.79 -2.59
C VAL A 56 -5.14 -7.85 -2.83
N HIS A 57 -5.22 -8.43 -4.04
CA HIS A 57 -6.14 -9.52 -4.32
C HIS A 57 -5.94 -10.71 -3.36
N ALA A 58 -4.69 -11.13 -3.17
CA ALA A 58 -4.35 -12.22 -2.26
C ALA A 58 -4.71 -11.91 -0.79
N LEU A 59 -4.49 -10.67 -0.32
CA LEU A 59 -4.92 -10.26 1.02
C LEU A 59 -6.45 -10.27 1.17
N LEU A 60 -7.17 -9.76 0.16
CA LEU A 60 -8.64 -9.71 0.18
C LEU A 60 -9.27 -11.12 0.14
N THR A 61 -8.60 -12.08 -0.46
CA THR A 61 -9.00 -13.50 -0.50
C THR A 61 -8.44 -14.32 0.67
N GLY A 62 -7.74 -13.68 1.62
CA GLY A 62 -7.23 -14.31 2.84
C GLY A 62 -5.92 -15.08 2.69
N ASN A 63 -5.26 -15.00 1.52
CA ASN A 63 -3.99 -15.67 1.26
C ASN A 63 -2.77 -14.78 1.56
N LEU A 64 -2.40 -14.72 2.84
CA LEU A 64 -1.27 -13.91 3.30
C LEU A 64 0.08 -14.37 2.73
N ALA A 65 0.29 -15.68 2.56
CA ALA A 65 1.55 -16.22 2.04
C ALA A 65 1.79 -15.82 0.58
N THR A 66 0.72 -15.87 -0.24
CA THR A 66 0.76 -15.40 -1.62
C THR A 66 0.92 -13.88 -1.70
N ALA A 67 0.22 -13.13 -0.83
CA ALA A 67 0.39 -11.68 -0.76
C ALA A 67 1.83 -11.28 -0.41
N TRP A 68 2.44 -11.99 0.55
CA TRP A 68 3.83 -11.83 0.91
C TRP A 68 4.72 -12.03 -0.31
N HIS A 69 4.60 -13.16 -1.02
CA HIS A 69 5.37 -13.45 -2.22
C HIS A 69 5.23 -12.42 -3.33
N TYR A 70 4.04 -11.84 -3.51
CA TYR A 70 3.87 -10.79 -4.51
C TYR A 70 4.50 -9.45 -4.10
N ASN A 71 4.30 -9.02 -2.85
CA ASN A 71 4.92 -7.81 -2.32
C ASN A 71 4.93 -7.77 -0.77
N ALA A 72 5.99 -8.27 -0.13
CA ALA A 72 6.10 -8.29 1.33
C ALA A 72 6.22 -6.88 1.91
N LEU A 73 6.88 -5.95 1.20
CA LEU A 73 6.92 -4.56 1.63
C LEU A 73 5.51 -3.98 1.77
N LEU A 74 4.59 -4.29 0.85
CA LEU A 74 3.19 -3.85 0.99
C LEU A 74 2.57 -4.45 2.25
N VAL A 75 2.71 -5.75 2.47
CA VAL A 75 2.13 -6.45 3.63
C VAL A 75 2.62 -5.84 4.95
N VAL A 76 3.93 -5.57 5.05
CA VAL A 76 4.54 -4.93 6.23
C VAL A 76 4.16 -3.45 6.35
N ALA A 77 3.98 -2.75 5.23
CA ALA A 77 3.62 -1.33 5.23
C ALA A 77 2.17 -1.10 5.68
N LEU A 78 1.24 -2.05 5.45
CA LEU A 78 -0.17 -1.88 5.81
C LEU A 78 -0.42 -1.53 7.30
N PRO A 79 0.12 -2.25 8.30
CA PRO A 79 -0.06 -1.86 9.70
C PRO A 79 0.56 -0.49 10.00
N PHE A 80 1.68 -0.15 9.36
CA PHE A 80 2.30 1.17 9.51
C PHE A 80 1.44 2.29 8.90
N ILE A 81 0.85 2.08 7.72
CA ILE A 81 -0.11 3.00 7.09
C ILE A 81 -1.34 3.17 8.00
N ALA A 82 -1.85 2.10 8.59
CA ALA A 82 -2.96 2.18 9.55
C ALA A 82 -2.61 3.05 10.76
N LEU A 83 -1.38 2.91 11.30
CA LEU A 83 -0.88 3.78 12.38
C LEU A 83 -0.79 5.25 11.95
N LEU A 84 -0.30 5.54 10.75
CA LEU A 84 -0.25 6.91 10.20
C LEU A 84 -1.66 7.53 10.10
N LEU A 85 -2.64 6.76 9.59
CA LEU A 85 -4.02 7.20 9.49
C LEU A 85 -4.65 7.44 10.87
N ALA A 86 -4.37 6.57 11.84
CA ALA A 86 -4.81 6.73 13.22
C ALA A 86 -4.18 7.97 13.87
N GLY A 87 -2.89 8.21 13.65
CA GLY A 87 -2.17 9.41 14.08
C GLY A 87 -2.82 10.69 13.53
N LEU A 88 -3.09 10.70 12.22
CA LEU A 88 -3.75 11.81 11.55
C LEU A 88 -5.16 12.08 12.11
N ALA A 89 -5.95 11.03 12.34
CA ALA A 89 -7.30 11.13 12.91
C ALA A 89 -7.28 11.68 14.34
N MET A 90 -6.27 11.31 15.13
CA MET A 90 -6.13 11.67 16.53
C MET A 90 -5.21 12.88 16.79
N ARG A 91 -4.67 13.53 15.76
CA ARG A 91 -3.65 14.60 15.89
C ARG A 91 -4.02 15.73 16.85
N ARG A 92 -5.32 16.05 17.00
CA ARG A 92 -5.77 17.08 17.96
C ARG A 92 -5.76 16.60 19.40
N ARG A 93 -5.97 15.29 19.62
CA ARG A 93 -5.97 14.68 20.95
C ARG A 93 -4.56 14.25 21.37
N TYR A 94 -3.76 13.75 20.43
CA TYR A 94 -2.41 13.24 20.65
C TYR A 94 -1.40 13.86 19.66
N PRO A 95 -1.11 15.17 19.76
CA PRO A 95 -0.23 15.86 18.81
C PRO A 95 1.21 15.34 18.83
N ARG A 96 1.70 14.86 19.99
CA ARG A 96 3.03 14.27 20.10
C ARG A 96 3.16 12.93 19.35
N PHE A 97 2.09 12.14 19.33
CA PHE A 97 2.07 10.85 18.62
C PHE A 97 2.12 11.07 17.10
N ASP A 98 1.30 11.99 16.59
CA ASP A 98 1.31 12.39 15.18
C ASP A 98 2.68 12.97 14.78
N ALA A 99 3.26 13.85 15.60
CA ALA A 99 4.58 14.43 15.34
C ALA A 99 5.70 13.36 15.34
N ALA A 100 5.63 12.36 16.22
CA ALA A 100 6.60 11.27 16.25
C ALA A 100 6.53 10.40 14.98
N LEU A 101 5.33 10.04 14.54
CA LEU A 101 5.10 9.27 13.32
C LEU A 101 5.54 10.01 12.05
N ASN A 102 5.46 11.34 12.04
CA ASN A 102 5.87 12.19 10.92
C ASN A 102 7.27 12.81 11.11
N SER A 103 8.07 12.29 12.04
CA SER A 103 9.43 12.77 12.27
C SER A 103 10.36 12.45 11.09
N LEU A 104 11.41 13.26 10.93
CA LEU A 104 12.44 13.03 9.91
C LEU A 104 13.07 11.64 10.03
N TRP A 105 13.28 11.14 11.24
CA TRP A 105 13.79 9.79 11.49
C TRP A 105 12.91 8.70 10.90
N VAL A 106 11.59 8.81 11.05
CA VAL A 106 10.66 7.84 10.46
C VAL A 106 10.66 7.93 8.94
N ILE A 107 10.69 9.15 8.38
CA ILE A 107 10.76 9.35 6.92
C ILE A 107 12.02 8.71 6.35
N TRP A 108 13.19 8.97 6.94
CA TRP A 108 14.46 8.36 6.53
C TRP A 108 14.45 6.84 6.69
N THR A 109 13.88 6.32 7.78
CA THR A 109 13.76 4.87 8.02
C THR A 109 12.92 4.22 6.92
N VAL A 110 11.74 4.79 6.61
CA VAL A 110 10.86 4.29 5.54
C VAL A 110 11.57 4.34 4.20
N LEU A 111 12.28 5.43 3.89
CA LEU A 111 13.04 5.56 2.65
C LEU A 111 14.13 4.48 2.53
N VAL A 112 14.91 4.27 3.59
CA VAL A 112 15.96 3.23 3.63
C VAL A 112 15.34 1.85 3.46
N VAL A 113 14.21 1.55 4.12
CA VAL A 113 13.50 0.27 3.97
C VAL A 113 13.02 0.07 2.53
N ILE A 114 12.46 1.10 1.89
CA ILE A 114 12.01 1.04 0.49
C ILE A 114 13.19 0.76 -0.46
N ILE A 115 14.32 1.44 -0.27
CA ILE A 115 15.52 1.25 -1.09
C ILE A 115 16.11 -0.13 -0.86
N ALA A 116 16.28 -0.55 0.40
CA ALA A 116 16.79 -1.87 0.76
C ALA A 116 15.91 -2.96 0.15
N TRP A 117 14.59 -2.82 0.23
CA TRP A 117 13.64 -3.71 -0.40
C TRP A 117 13.80 -3.77 -1.92
N TRP A 118 13.93 -2.61 -2.56
CA TRP A 118 14.09 -2.51 -4.00
C TRP A 118 15.33 -3.26 -4.48
N LEU A 119 16.47 -3.08 -3.80
CA LEU A 119 17.71 -3.76 -4.10
C LEU A 119 17.58 -5.27 -3.84
N ALA A 120 17.12 -5.64 -2.64
CA ALA A 120 16.96 -7.01 -2.20
C ALA A 120 16.15 -7.84 -3.21
N ARG A 121 14.99 -7.32 -3.66
CA ARG A 121 14.13 -8.08 -4.57
C ARG A 121 14.69 -8.25 -5.98
N ASN A 122 15.44 -7.28 -6.48
CA ASN A 122 16.05 -7.38 -7.81
C ASN A 122 17.30 -8.26 -7.80
N ILE A 123 18.06 -8.28 -6.70
CA ILE A 123 19.28 -9.08 -6.56
C ILE A 123 18.94 -10.55 -6.26
N MET A 124 17.98 -10.80 -5.36
CA MET A 124 17.60 -12.16 -4.96
C MET A 124 16.61 -12.82 -5.94
N GLY A 125 16.19 -12.12 -7.01
CA GLY A 125 15.21 -12.61 -7.97
C GLY A 125 13.78 -12.72 -7.44
N TRP A 126 13.52 -12.19 -6.25
CA TRP A 126 12.24 -12.23 -5.56
C TRP A 126 11.17 -11.37 -6.26
#